data_AF-A0A7C6Z9E8-F1
#
_entry.id   AF-A0A7C6Z9E8-F1
#
_cell.length_a   1.000
_cell.length_b   1.000
_cell.length_c   1.000
_cell.angle_alpha   90.00
_cell.angle_beta   90.00
_cell.angle_gamma   90.00
#
_symmetry.space_group_name_H-M   'P 1'
#
loop_
_entity.id
_entity.type
_entity.pdbx_description
1 polymer ?
#
loop_
_entity_poly.entity_id
_entity_poly.type
_entity_poly.pdbx_seq_one_letter_code
_entity_poly.pdbx_strand_id
1 'polypeptide(L)' 'MKCEICGKVIPKARLEILPTTKRCVECAQKNGTDVQAKRTEVGMDIETYKDLLGAIRS' A
#
# COMPACT_ATOMS: atom_id res chain seq x y z
N MET A 1 9.34 -9.33 -16.11
CA MET A 1 10.21 -8.76 -15.07
C MET A 1 10.79 -9.89 -14.21
N LYS A 2 12.07 -9.83 -13.82
CA LYS A 2 12.69 -10.77 -12.87
C LYS A 2 12.83 -10.12 -11.49
N CYS A 3 12.78 -10.92 -10.44
CA CYS A 3 12.97 -10.47 -9.06
C CYS A 3 14.43 -10.11 -8.80
N GLU A 4 14.68 -8.97 -8.16
CA GLU A 4 16.04 -8.50 -7.84
C GLU A 4 16.75 -9.37 -6.78
N ILE A 5 16.00 -10.11 -5.95
CA ILE A 5 16.57 -10.93 -4.86
C ILE A 5 16.86 -12.36 -5.33
N CYS A 6 15.89 -13.03 -5.95
CA CYS A 6 16.01 -14.45 -6.30
C CYS A 6 16.13 -14.73 -7.80
N GLY A 7 16.02 -13.72 -8.67
CA GLY A 7 16.09 -13.88 -10.13
C GLY A 7 14.89 -14.55 -10.79
N LYS A 8 13.94 -15.12 -10.01
CA LYS A 8 12.71 -15.72 -10.54
C LYS A 8 11.82 -14.68 -11.24
N VAL A 9 10.96 -15.14 -12.15
CA VAL A 9 9.98 -14.28 -12.83
C VAL A 9 8.94 -13.75 -11.83
N ILE A 10 8.66 -12.45 -11.88
CA ILE A 10 7.58 -11.85 -11.08
C ILE A 10 6.25 -12.14 -11.78
N PRO A 11 5.24 -12.70 -11.08
CA PRO A 11 3.93 -12.98 -11.66
C PRO A 11 3.29 -11.72 -12.26
N LYS A 12 2.65 -11.84 -13.44
CA LYS A 12 1.98 -10.71 -14.11
C LYS A 12 0.90 -10.06 -13.23
N ALA A 13 0.06 -10.86 -12.60
CA ALA A 13 -0.97 -10.37 -11.66
C ALA A 13 -0.39 -9.48 -10.55
N ARG A 14 0.85 -9.75 -10.10
CA ARG A 14 1.52 -8.91 -9.10
C ARG A 14 1.97 -7.57 -9.69
N LEU A 15 2.47 -7.57 -10.92
CA LEU A 15 2.85 -6.35 -11.63
C LEU A 15 1.64 -5.51 -12.03
N GLU A 16 0.47 -6.12 -12.23
CA GLU A 16 -0.78 -5.38 -12.48
C GLU A 16 -1.22 -4.58 -11.25
N ILE A 17 -1.08 -5.15 -10.05
CA ILE A 17 -1.44 -4.50 -8.79
C ILE A 17 -0.34 -3.54 -8.30
N LEU A 18 0.92 -3.94 -8.45
CA LEU A 18 2.10 -3.19 -8.01
C LEU A 18 3.07 -3.02 -9.19
N PRO A 19 2.82 -2.10 -10.14
CA PRO A 19 3.60 -1.96 -11.37
C PRO A 19 5.08 -1.62 -11.13
N THR A 20 5.37 -0.99 -9.99
CA THR A 20 6.70 -0.53 -9.63
C THR A 20 7.50 -1.56 -8.83
N THR A 21 6.92 -2.72 -8.47
CA THR A 21 7.64 -3.72 -7.68
C THR A 21 8.72 -4.44 -8.49
N LYS A 22 9.88 -4.62 -7.86
CA LYS A 22 11.04 -5.36 -8.33
C LYS A 22 11.21 -6.69 -7.60
N ARG A 23 10.27 -7.04 -6.71
CA ARG A 23 10.33 -8.24 -5.86
C ARG A 23 9.15 -9.20 -6.11
N CYS A 24 9.46 -10.51 -6.18
CA CYS A 24 8.41 -11.54 -6.19
C CYS A 24 7.72 -11.63 -4.83
N VAL A 25 6.57 -12.31 -4.78
CA VAL A 25 5.76 -12.48 -3.55
C VAL A 25 6.59 -13.10 -2.42
N GLU A 26 7.29 -14.20 -2.71
CA GLU A 26 8.09 -14.93 -1.72
C GLU A 26 9.18 -14.05 -1.09
N CYS A 27 9.92 -13.29 -1.91
CA CYS A 27 10.98 -12.42 -1.42
C CYS A 27 10.44 -11.20 -0.68
N ALA A 28 9.31 -10.65 -1.10
CA ALA A 28 8.67 -9.53 -0.41
C ALA A 28 8.11 -9.93 0.95
N GLN A 29 7.59 -11.15 1.10
CA GLN A 29 7.12 -11.68 2.40
C GLN A 29 8.26 -11.87 3.41
N LYS A 30 9.45 -12.29 2.94
CA LYS A 30 10.61 -12.55 3.81
C LYS A 30 11.41 -11.29 4.15
N ASN A 31 11.57 -10.37 3.19
CA ASN A 31 12.50 -9.24 3.31
C ASN A 31 11.80 -7.87 3.36
N GLY A 32 10.46 -7.87 3.35
CA GLY A 32 9.66 -6.67 3.20
C GLY A 32 9.51 -6.20 1.75
N THR A 33 8.54 -5.31 1.55
CA THR A 33 8.22 -4.72 0.24
C THR A 33 9.26 -3.67 -0.16
N ASP A 34 9.57 -3.61 -1.47
CA ASP A 34 10.35 -2.54 -2.09
C ASP A 34 9.51 -1.30 -2.44
N VAL A 35 8.19 -1.42 -2.34
CA VAL A 35 7.26 -0.35 -2.66
C VAL A 35 7.17 0.60 -1.47
N GLN A 36 7.58 1.86 -1.66
CA GLN A 36 7.38 2.93 -0.69
C GLN A 36 6.05 3.63 -0.99
N ALA A 37 5.02 3.35 -0.19
CA ALA A 37 3.80 4.13 -0.23
C ALA A 37 4.03 5.47 0.47
N LYS A 38 3.59 6.59 -0.12
CA LYS A 38 3.48 7.85 0.63
C LYS A 38 2.52 7.60 1.80
N ARG A 39 2.95 7.93 3.02
CA ARG A 39 2.02 8.03 4.16
C ARG A 39 1.06 9.17 3.82
N THR A 40 -0.14 8.84 3.38
CA THR A 40 -1.25 9.79 3.36
C THR A 40 -1.69 9.98 4.80
N GLU A 41 -1.76 11.22 5.25
CA GLU A 41 -2.36 11.53 6.54
C GLU A 41 -3.80 11.03 6.52
N VAL A 42 -4.14 10.15 7.46
CA VAL A 42 -5.55 9.81 7.73
C VAL A 42 -6.10 11.00 8.53
N GLY A 43 -6.48 12.06 7.83
CA GLY A 43 -7.14 13.23 8.39
C GLY A 43 -8.58 13.27 7.89
N MET A 44 -9.53 13.43 8.81
CA MET A 44 -10.85 13.94 8.45
C MET A 44 -10.74 15.45 8.34
N ASP A 45 -11.41 16.03 7.34
CA ASP A 45 -11.57 17.47 7.33
C ASP A 45 -12.31 17.92 8.60
N ILE A 46 -12.03 19.15 9.02
CA ILE A 46 -12.51 19.69 10.29
C ILE A 46 -14.04 19.86 10.30
N GLU A 47 -14.68 19.99 9.14
CA GLU A 47 -16.14 20.12 9.03
C GLU A 47 -16.80 18.77 9.31
N THR A 48 -16.34 17.70 8.65
CA THR A 48 -16.77 16.32 8.92
C THR A 48 -16.55 15.94 10.39
N TYR A 49 -15.45 16.36 11.01
CA TYR A 49 -15.21 16.10 12.43
C TYR A 49 -16.25 16.79 13.34
N LYS A 50 -16.63 18.02 13.02
CA LYS A 50 -17.64 18.77 13.79
C LYS A 50 -19.03 18.19 13.61
N ASP A 51 -19.40 17.76 12.41
CA ASP A 51 -20.70 17.16 12.13
C ASP A 51 -20.90 15.88 12.93
N LEU A 52 -19.90 15.00 12.96
CA LEU A 52 -19.95 13.78 13.77
C LEU A 52 -20.09 14.10 15.26
N LEU A 53 -19.40 15.11 15.78
CA LEU A 53 -19.55 15.51 17.18
C LEU A 53 -20.92 16.13 17.48
N GLY A 54 -21.50 16.85 16.52
CA GLY A 54 -22.85 17.41 16.63
C GLY A 54 -23.92 16.33 16.68
N ALA A 55 -23.77 15.27 15.87
CA ALA A 55 -24.74 14.17 15.78
C ALA A 55 -24.89 13.35 17.09
N ILE A 56 -23.89 13.35 17.97
CA ILE A 56 -23.91 12.57 19.23
C ILE A 56 -24.66 13.33 20.35
N ARG A 57 -25.03 14.60 20.13
CA ARG A 57 -25.68 15.46 21.13
C ARG A 57 -27.21 15.60 20.95
N SER A 58 -27.86 14.69 20.21
CA SER A 58 -29.33 14.67 20.01
C SER A 58 -30.03 13.65 20.91
#